data_AF-A0A7K0RGY3-F1
#
_entry.id   AF-A0A7K0RGY3-F1
#
_cell.length_a   1.000
_cell.length_b   1.000
_cell.length_c   1.000
_cell.angle_alpha   90.00
_cell.angle_beta   90.00
_cell.angle_gamma   90.00
#
_symmetry.space_group_name_H-M   'P 1'
#
loop_
_entity.id
_entity.type
_entity.pdbx_description
1 polymer ?
#
loop_
_entity_poly.entity_id
_entity_poly.type
_entity_poly.pdbx_seq_one_letter_code
_entity_poly.pdbx_strand_id
1 'polypeptide(L)'
;MASAQQPPWAYGALPCPRCGEWLHAQQDWCLNCGDPARTAIAPSPKWRRPIFALLAVLAVTLGVLAGAFIAVTDDDPPPARTTTQTIVVQPGEALAPGVTPAPTTAPKSPTIVETTTAPQQTAP
;
A
#
# COMPACT_ATOMS: atom_id res chain seq x y z
N MET A 1 47.03 -43.95 -25.25
CA MET A 1 46.64 -42.56 -25.54
C MET A 1 46.95 -41.76 -24.29
N ALA A 2 48.15 -41.15 -24.23
CA ALA A 2 48.59 -40.42 -23.04
C ALA A 2 48.05 -38.99 -23.12
N SER A 3 47.12 -38.65 -22.23
CA SER A 3 46.67 -37.28 -22.04
C SER A 3 47.86 -36.47 -21.54
N ALA A 4 48.32 -35.48 -22.31
CA ALA A 4 49.32 -34.54 -21.84
C ALA A 4 48.70 -33.69 -20.71
N GLN A 5 49.19 -33.86 -19.48
CA GLN A 5 48.93 -32.91 -18.39
C GLN A 5 49.40 -31.53 -18.86
N GLN A 6 48.46 -30.64 -19.17
CA GLN A 6 48.79 -29.25 -19.49
C GLN A 6 49.37 -28.57 -18.24
N PRO A 7 50.44 -27.78 -18.39
CA PRO A 7 51.05 -27.11 -17.25
C PRO A 7 50.07 -26.09 -16.65
N PRO A 8 50.05 -25.93 -15.32
CA PRO A 8 49.02 -25.17 -14.59
C PRO A 8 48.95 -23.68 -14.96
N TRP A 9 50.00 -23.15 -15.60
CA TRP A 9 50.07 -21.76 -16.06
C TRP A 9 49.47 -21.52 -17.46
N ALA A 10 49.03 -22.56 -18.17
CA ALA A 10 48.66 -22.45 -19.58
C ALA A 10 47.33 -21.71 -19.86
N TYR A 11 46.44 -21.49 -18.86
CA TYR A 11 45.10 -20.91 -19.12
C TYR A 11 44.58 -20.00 -18.01
N GLY A 12 45.25 -18.88 -17.72
CA GLY A 12 44.64 -17.80 -16.92
C GLY A 12 44.35 -18.16 -15.46
N ALA A 13 45.23 -18.96 -14.85
CA ALA A 13 45.20 -19.25 -13.44
C ALA A 13 45.83 -18.09 -12.65
N LEU A 14 45.06 -17.49 -11.75
CA LEU A 14 45.53 -16.45 -10.82
C LEU A 14 45.54 -17.04 -9.41
N PRO A 15 46.50 -16.68 -8.54
CA PRO A 15 46.49 -17.11 -7.15
C PRO A 15 45.37 -16.42 -6.37
N CYS A 16 44.77 -17.12 -5.41
CA CYS A 16 43.78 -16.56 -4.50
C CYS A 16 44.40 -15.41 -3.69
N PRO A 17 43.77 -14.22 -3.61
CA PRO A 17 44.31 -13.11 -2.81
C PRO A 17 44.31 -13.39 -1.30
N ARG A 18 43.58 -14.41 -0.84
CA ARG A 18 43.47 -14.74 0.59
C ARG A 18 44.28 -15.94 1.04
N CYS A 19 44.28 -17.04 0.29
CA CYS A 19 45.02 -18.25 0.66
C CYS A 19 46.18 -18.63 -0.28
N GLY A 20 46.36 -17.91 -1.40
CA GLY A 20 47.44 -18.16 -2.36
C GLY A 20 47.25 -19.38 -3.28
N GLU A 21 46.17 -20.15 -3.12
CA GLU A 21 45.87 -21.31 -3.96
C GLU A 21 45.72 -20.91 -5.44
N TRP A 22 46.12 -21.76 -6.38
CA TRP A 22 45.95 -21.49 -7.81
C TRP A 22 44.49 -21.70 -8.23
N LEU A 23 43.84 -20.65 -8.75
CA LEU A 23 42.47 -20.76 -9.25
C LEU A 23 42.42 -21.04 -10.74
N HIS A 24 41.50 -21.90 -11.16
CA HIS A 24 41.24 -22.13 -12.58
C HIS A 24 40.63 -20.89 -13.26
N ALA A 25 40.80 -20.78 -14.59
CA ALA A 25 40.24 -19.72 -15.43
C ALA A 25 38.73 -19.47 -15.25
N GLN A 26 37.96 -20.50 -14.89
CA GLN A 26 36.49 -20.47 -14.81
C GLN A 26 35.96 -20.53 -13.37
N GLN A 27 36.83 -20.47 -12.36
CA GLN A 27 36.38 -20.47 -10.95
C GLN A 27 36.06 -19.05 -10.47
N ASP A 28 34.82 -18.84 -10.05
CA ASP A 28 34.31 -17.59 -9.46
C ASP A 28 34.55 -17.47 -7.95
N TRP A 29 34.80 -18.60 -7.28
CA TRP A 29 35.18 -18.68 -5.86
C TRP A 29 36.31 -19.70 -5.66
N CYS A 30 37.11 -19.53 -4.61
CA CYS A 30 38.15 -20.46 -4.24
C CYS A 30 37.56 -21.68 -3.51
N LEU A 31 37.80 -22.90 -4.01
CA LEU A 31 37.32 -24.12 -3.37
C LEU A 31 38.06 -24.49 -2.07
N ASN A 32 39.21 -23.87 -1.81
CA ASN A 32 39.99 -24.13 -0.60
C ASN A 32 39.53 -23.25 0.59
N CYS A 33 39.28 -21.96 0.35
CA CYS A 33 38.96 -21.00 1.42
C CYS A 33 37.57 -20.35 1.31
N GLY A 34 36.86 -20.54 0.20
CA GLY A 34 35.51 -20.00 -0.03
C GLY A 34 35.44 -18.53 -0.46
N ASP A 35 36.59 -17.86 -0.67
CA ASP A 35 36.60 -16.44 -1.04
C ASP A 35 36.28 -16.21 -2.54
N PRO A 36 35.65 -15.07 -2.90
CA PRO A 36 35.42 -14.72 -4.29
C PRO A 36 36.75 -14.53 -5.03
N ALA A 37 36.89 -15.25 -6.14
CA ALA A 37 38.10 -15.38 -6.92
C ALA A 37 38.42 -14.15 -7.79
N ARG A 38 37.37 -13.62 -8.42
CA ARG A 38 37.45 -12.70 -9.56
C ARG A 38 36.51 -11.51 -9.43
N THR A 39 35.57 -11.57 -8.49
CA THR A 39 34.66 -10.46 -8.22
C THR A 39 35.28 -9.59 -7.14
N ALA A 40 36.08 -8.60 -7.56
CA ALA A 40 36.12 -7.37 -6.80
C ALA A 40 34.66 -6.92 -6.68
N ILE A 41 34.07 -7.07 -5.49
CA ILE A 41 32.71 -6.64 -5.20
C ILE A 41 32.66 -5.18 -5.63
N ALA A 42 31.95 -4.89 -6.73
CA ALA A 42 31.75 -3.53 -7.18
C ALA A 42 31.27 -2.70 -5.97
N PRO A 43 31.73 -1.45 -5.79
CA PRO A 43 31.32 -0.63 -4.66
C PRO A 43 29.81 -0.72 -4.50
N SER A 44 29.36 -1.05 -3.29
CA SER A 44 27.94 -1.32 -3.05
C SER A 44 27.11 -0.17 -3.64
N PRO A 45 26.13 -0.46 -4.50
CA PRO A 45 25.32 0.59 -5.10
C PRO A 45 24.73 1.45 -3.97
N LYS A 46 24.63 2.76 -4.17
CA LYS A 46 24.09 3.70 -3.17
C LYS A 46 22.57 3.52 -3.01
N TRP A 47 22.12 2.37 -2.51
CA TRP A 47 20.72 1.95 -2.33
C TRP A 47 19.91 2.87 -1.43
N ARG A 48 20.57 3.69 -0.60
CA ARG A 48 19.89 4.70 0.23
C ARG A 48 19.05 5.65 -0.62
N ARG A 49 19.54 6.06 -1.80
CA ARG A 49 18.83 6.98 -2.70
C ARG A 49 17.49 6.42 -3.20
N PRO A 50 17.42 5.23 -3.84
CA PRO A 50 16.15 4.67 -4.27
C PRO A 50 15.22 4.36 -3.09
N ILE A 51 15.75 3.97 -1.92
CA ILE A 51 14.93 3.78 -0.71
C ILE A 51 14.25 5.09 -0.29
N PHE A 52 14.98 6.20 -0.21
CA PHE A 52 14.38 7.49 0.14
C PHE A 52 13.37 7.97 -0.90
N ALA A 53 13.61 7.72 -2.18
CA ALA A 53 12.64 8.03 -3.23
C ALA A 53 11.32 7.27 -3.03
N LEU A 54 11.41 5.96 -2.74
CA LEU A 54 10.25 5.12 -2.44
C LEU A 54 9.47 5.60 -1.22
N LEU A 55 10.19 5.94 -0.13
CA LEU A 55 9.56 6.47 1.09
C LEU A 55 8.89 7.83 0.85
N ALA A 56 9.50 8.71 0.05
CA ALA A 56 8.93 10.00 -0.29
C ALA A 56 7.62 9.83 -1.09
N VAL A 57 7.63 8.94 -2.09
CA VAL A 57 6.40 8.62 -2.85
C VAL A 57 5.33 8.09 -1.91
N LEU A 58 5.65 7.09 -1.09
CA LEU A 58 4.70 6.51 -0.13
C LEU A 58 4.11 7.55 0.81
N ALA A 59 4.93 8.45 1.35
CA ALA A 59 4.48 9.52 2.24
C ALA A 59 3.52 10.48 1.54
N VAL A 60 3.80 10.84 0.28
CA VAL A 60 2.91 11.69 -0.53
C VAL A 60 1.57 10.99 -0.77
N THR A 61 1.57 9.70 -1.16
CA THR A 61 0.32 8.96 -1.38
C THR A 61 -0.52 8.90 -0.11
N LEU A 62 0.09 8.56 1.03
CA LEU A 62 -0.60 8.51 2.32
C LEU A 62 -1.15 9.88 2.75
N GLY A 63 -0.40 10.95 2.51
CA GLY A 63 -0.86 12.32 2.79
C GLY A 63 -2.09 12.71 1.98
N VAL A 64 -2.11 12.39 0.68
CA VAL A 64 -3.26 12.65 -0.20
C VAL A 64 -4.48 11.83 0.25
N LEU A 65 -4.31 10.54 0.56
CA LEU A 65 -5.39 9.70 1.04
C LEU A 65 -5.98 10.22 2.37
N ALA A 66 -5.13 10.60 3.32
CA ALA A 66 -5.57 11.15 4.59
C ALA A 66 -6.33 12.48 4.41
N GLY A 67 -5.83 13.37 3.55
CA GLY A 67 -6.51 14.64 3.24
C GLY A 67 -7.88 14.44 2.60
N ALA A 68 -7.97 13.51 1.63
CA ALA A 68 -9.25 13.16 1.00
C ALA A 68 -10.24 12.56 2.01
N PHE A 69 -9.77 11.72 2.94
CA PHE A 69 -10.62 11.13 3.97
C PHE A 69 -11.19 12.18 4.93
N ILE A 70 -10.36 13.13 5.39
CA ILE A 70 -10.81 14.23 6.25
C ILE A 70 -11.84 15.09 5.53
N ALA A 71 -11.58 15.46 4.27
CA ALA A 71 -12.50 16.25 3.47
C ALA A 71 -13.87 15.58 3.31
N VAL A 72 -13.92 14.25 3.19
CA VAL A 72 -15.19 13.50 3.13
C VAL A 72 -15.88 13.40 4.50
N THR A 73 -15.12 13.31 5.58
CA THR A 73 -15.67 13.07 6.93
C THR A 73 -16.21 14.34 7.59
N ASP A 74 -15.66 15.52 7.25
CA ASP A 74 -16.13 16.80 7.83
C ASP A 74 -17.55 17.18 7.37
N ASP A 75 -18.05 16.64 6.25
CA ASP A 75 -19.39 16.93 5.73
C ASP A 75 -20.51 16.11 6.38
N ASP A 76 -20.21 15.15 7.25
CA ASP A 76 -21.22 14.33 7.93
C ASP A 76 -21.87 15.10 9.10
N PRO A 77 -23.16 15.45 9.05
CA PRO A 77 -23.83 16.08 10.18
C PRO A 77 -23.85 15.11 11.37
N PRO A 78 -23.72 15.62 12.61
CA PRO A 78 -23.74 14.77 13.79
C PRO A 78 -25.03 13.93 13.81
N PRO A 79 -24.96 12.65 14.24
CA PRO A 79 -26.12 11.78 14.24
C PRO A 79 -27.25 12.44 15.02
N ALA A 80 -28.39 12.59 14.35
CA ALA A 80 -29.58 13.18 14.96
C ALA A 80 -29.88 12.43 16.26
N ARG A 81 -29.97 13.16 17.37
CA ARG A 81 -30.32 12.54 18.66
C ARG A 81 -31.76 12.03 18.55
N THR A 82 -31.92 10.71 18.60
CA THR A 82 -33.23 10.10 18.80
C THR A 82 -33.78 10.57 20.14
N THR A 83 -34.81 11.42 20.09
CA THR A 83 -35.52 11.83 21.30
C THR A 83 -36.56 10.76 21.62
N THR A 84 -36.27 9.90 22.60
CA THR A 84 -37.26 8.96 23.12
C THR A 84 -38.32 9.74 23.88
N GLN A 85 -39.53 9.82 23.33
CA GLN A 85 -40.68 10.31 24.09
C GLN A 85 -41.19 9.17 24.97
N THR A 86 -40.99 9.29 26.28
CA THR A 86 -41.64 8.42 27.26
C THR A 86 -43.07 8.91 27.45
N ILE A 87 -44.05 8.14 26.96
CA ILE A 87 -45.45 8.35 27.33
C ILE A 87 -45.63 7.83 28.75
N VAL A 88 -45.85 8.74 29.70
CA VAL A 88 -46.26 8.38 31.07
C VAL A 88 -47.77 8.14 31.05
N VAL A 89 -48.19 6.88 31.14
CA VAL A 89 -49.59 6.55 31.38
C VAL A 89 -49.83 6.59 32.88
N GLN A 90 -50.78 7.41 33.31
CA GLN A 90 -51.17 7.54 34.71
C GLN A 90 -51.87 6.25 35.18
N PRO A 91 -51.50 5.66 36.32
CA PRO A 91 -52.16 4.44 36.80
C PRO A 91 -53.59 4.79 37.23
N GLY A 92 -54.59 4.36 36.46
CA GLY A 92 -56.00 4.51 36.86
C GLY A 92 -57.03 4.67 35.73
N GLU A 93 -56.62 5.01 34.50
CA GLU A 93 -57.55 5.10 33.38
C GLU A 93 -57.45 3.89 32.46
N ALA A 94 -58.54 3.11 32.41
CA ALA A 94 -58.72 2.06 31.42
C ALA A 94 -58.79 2.67 30.01
N LEU A 95 -57.94 2.19 29.10
CA LEU A 95 -58.03 2.52 27.68
C LEU A 95 -59.40 2.07 27.14
N ALA A 96 -60.19 3.01 26.62
CA ALA A 96 -61.38 2.66 25.85
C ALA A 96 -60.97 1.80 24.63
N PRO A 97 -61.75 0.77 24.25
CA PRO A 97 -61.44 -0.01 23.05
C PRO A 97 -61.53 0.90 21.81
N GLY A 98 -60.41 1.10 21.10
CA GLY A 98 -60.43 1.81 19.81
C GLY A 98 -59.35 2.86 19.56
N VAL A 99 -58.38 3.09 20.45
CA VAL A 99 -57.23 3.96 20.13
C VAL A 99 -56.19 3.19 19.30
N THR A 100 -56.36 3.24 17.98
CA THR A 100 -55.28 2.95 17.03
C THR A 100 -54.32 4.15 17.02
N PRO A 101 -53.01 3.99 17.28
CA PRO A 101 -52.07 5.08 17.12
C PRO A 101 -52.06 5.53 15.66
N ALA A 102 -52.22 6.84 15.42
CA ALA A 102 -52.15 7.40 14.08
C ALA A 102 -50.74 7.15 13.50
N PRO A 103 -50.61 6.75 12.22
CA PRO A 103 -49.31 6.60 11.60
C PRO A 103 -48.59 7.94 11.56
N THR A 104 -47.45 8.03 12.23
CA THR A 104 -46.50 9.14 12.14
C THR A 104 -46.11 9.34 10.68
N THR A 105 -46.31 10.55 10.16
CA THR A 105 -45.86 10.94 8.82
C THR A 105 -44.33 10.91 8.80
N ALA A 106 -43.74 10.05 7.96
CA ALA A 106 -42.30 10.03 7.74
C ALA A 106 -41.81 11.40 7.21
N PRO A 107 -40.60 11.86 7.56
CA PRO A 107 -40.01 13.04 6.95
C PRO A 107 -39.92 12.88 5.43
N LYS A 108 -40.30 13.92 4.68
CA LYS A 108 -40.08 13.96 3.22
C LYS A 108 -38.58 13.81 2.96
N SER A 109 -38.21 12.78 2.20
CA SER A 109 -36.87 12.65 1.62
C SER A 109 -36.56 13.91 0.80
N PRO A 110 -35.33 14.47 0.87
CA PRO A 110 -34.96 15.58 0.01
C PRO A 110 -35.03 15.14 -1.46
N THR A 111 -35.77 15.91 -2.26
CA THR A 111 -35.76 15.79 -3.71
C THR A 111 -34.34 16.09 -4.20
N ILE A 112 -33.64 15.06 -4.68
CA ILE A 112 -32.41 15.25 -5.45
C ILE A 112 -32.84 15.91 -6.76
N VAL A 113 -32.45 17.17 -6.95
CA VAL A 113 -32.53 17.82 -8.25
C VAL A 113 -31.37 17.28 -9.07
N GLU A 114 -31.64 16.27 -9.90
CA GLU A 114 -30.72 15.90 -10.98
C GLU A 114 -30.58 17.10 -11.92
N THR A 115 -29.48 17.84 -11.77
CA THR A 115 -29.05 18.79 -12.80
C THR A 115 -28.46 17.97 -13.93
N THR A 116 -29.29 17.64 -14.92
CA THR A 116 -28.83 17.07 -16.19
C THR A 116 -27.98 18.10 -16.94
N THR A 117 -26.71 17.77 -17.12
CA THR A 117 -25.70 18.47 -17.91
C THR A 117 -26.14 18.67 -19.36
N ALA A 118 -25.99 19.89 -19.90
CA ALA A 118 -25.86 20.09 -21.33
C ALA A 118 -24.36 20.20 -21.69
N PRO A 119 -23.78 19.30 -22.52
CA PRO A 119 -22.49 19.55 -23.12
C PRO A 119 -22.63 20.68 -24.13
N GLN A 120 -21.92 21.79 -23.93
CA GLN A 120 -21.70 22.77 -25.00
C GLN A 120 -20.79 22.11 -26.03
N GLN A 121 -21.40 21.73 -27.14
CA GLN A 121 -20.76 21.33 -28.37
C GLN A 121 -20.96 22.44 -29.40
N THR A 122 -19.93 22.66 -30.24
CA THR A 122 -19.94 23.31 -31.58
C THR A 122 -19.41 24.76 -31.58
N ALA A 123 -18.46 25.21 -32.41
CA ALA A 123 -17.55 24.61 -33.42
C ALA A 123 -16.53 25.72 -33.86
N PRO A 124 -15.71 25.55 -34.93
CA PRO A 124 -14.40 26.19 -35.11
C PRO A 124 -14.40 27.70 -35.35
#